data_AF-A0A7X6NV36-F1
#
_entry.id   AF-A0A7X6NV36-F1
#
_cell.length_a   1.000
_cell.length_b   1.000
_cell.length_c   1.000
_cell.angle_alpha   90.00
_cell.angle_beta   90.00
_cell.angle_gamma   90.00
#
_symmetry.space_group_name_H-M   'P 1'
#
loop_
_entity.id
_entity.type
_entity.pdbx_description
1 polymer ?
#
loop_
_entity_poly.entity_id
_entity_poly.type
_entity_poly.pdbx_seq_one_letter_code
_entity_poly.pdbx_strand_id
1 'polypeptide(L)'
;AWTQLRGLRGLDQILTAGSVRGLEAGLEDLIERARADSRAAELILAGGGLVPEHVAWLGRAGVRAYQVGPQVRPGGSFSAAVDASLVRGWRILLDAERFRSAS
;
A
#
# COMPACT_ATOMS: atom_id res chain seq x y z
N ALA A 1 -16.72 1.55 -10.91
CA ALA A 1 -16.16 0.95 -9.68
C ALA A 1 -15.79 2.01 -8.64
N TRP A 2 -14.63 2.68 -8.69
CA TRP A 2 -14.17 3.62 -7.65
C TRP A 2 -15.17 4.70 -7.23
N THR A 3 -15.84 5.34 -8.20
CA THR A 3 -16.88 6.35 -7.91
C THR A 3 -18.05 5.77 -7.12
N GLN A 4 -18.45 4.52 -7.39
CA GLN A 4 -19.55 3.85 -6.69
C GLN A 4 -19.19 3.53 -5.24
N LEU A 5 -17.91 3.22 -4.98
CA LEU A 5 -17.41 2.89 -3.64
C LEU A 5 -17.53 4.07 -2.67
N ARG A 6 -17.48 5.32 -3.17
CA ARG A 6 -17.68 6.53 -2.36
C ARG A 6 -19.08 6.63 -1.72
N GLY A 7 -20.06 5.93 -2.28
CA GLY A 7 -21.43 5.91 -1.76
C GLY A 7 -21.64 4.92 -0.60
N LEU A 8 -20.64 4.07 -0.31
CA LEU A 8 -20.74 3.06 0.74
C LEU A 8 -20.45 3.70 2.10
N ARG A 9 -21.47 3.76 2.96
CA ARG A 9 -21.32 4.23 4.34
C ARG A 9 -20.34 3.34 5.10
N GLY A 10 -19.34 3.94 5.73
CA GLY A 10 -18.35 3.25 6.55
C GLY A 10 -17.23 2.55 5.78
N LEU A 11 -17.11 2.78 4.46
CA LEU A 11 -15.93 2.32 3.72
C LEU A 11 -14.76 3.26 3.98
N ASP A 12 -13.72 2.75 4.66
CA ASP A 12 -12.52 3.53 4.96
C ASP A 12 -11.38 3.24 3.98
N GLN A 13 -11.21 1.99 3.55
CA GLN A 13 -10.14 1.56 2.64
C GLN A 13 -10.52 0.36 1.76
N ILE A 14 -9.78 0.21 0.65
CA ILE A 14 -9.89 -0.88 -0.32
C ILE A 14 -8.50 -1.52 -0.43
N LEU A 15 -8.40 -2.78 -0.01
CA LEU A 15 -7.19 -3.57 -0.26
C LEU A 15 -7.09 -3.93 -1.74
N THR A 16 -6.06 -3.45 -2.42
CA THR A 16 -5.89 -3.69 -3.86
C THR A 16 -4.42 -3.76 -4.27
N ALA A 17 -4.18 -4.57 -5.30
CA ALA A 17 -2.91 -4.68 -6.01
C ALA A 17 -2.91 -3.93 -7.34
N GLY A 18 -4.05 -3.37 -7.77
CA GLY A 18 -4.23 -2.81 -9.12
C GLY A 18 -4.33 -3.86 -10.23
N SER A 19 -3.86 -5.08 -9.99
CA SER A 19 -3.87 -6.19 -10.95
C SER A 19 -4.11 -7.52 -10.25
N VAL A 20 -4.75 -8.46 -10.95
CA VAL A 20 -4.88 -9.86 -10.51
C VAL A 20 -3.54 -10.58 -10.39
N ARG A 21 -2.49 -10.04 -11.04
CA ARG A 21 -1.12 -10.59 -11.00
C ARG A 21 -0.28 -10.06 -9.83
N GLY A 22 -0.84 -9.22 -8.96
CA GLY A 22 -0.13 -8.62 -7.84
C GLY A 22 0.33 -7.19 -8.09
N LEU A 23 0.92 -6.58 -7.05
CA LEU A 23 1.15 -5.15 -6.96
C LEU A 23 2.19 -4.66 -7.96
N GLU A 24 3.24 -5.45 -8.23
CA GLU A 24 4.25 -5.13 -9.23
C GLU A 24 3.61 -4.89 -10.61
N ALA A 25 2.70 -5.79 -11.01
CA ALA A 25 2.00 -5.70 -12.29
C ALA A 25 0.88 -4.65 -12.32
N GLY A 26 0.43 -4.14 -11.18
CA GLY A 26 -0.63 -3.13 -11.07
C GLY A 26 -0.17 -1.79 -10.51
N LEU A 27 1.14 -1.60 -10.34
CA LEU A 27 1.72 -0.42 -9.70
C LEU A 27 1.36 0.86 -10.47
N GLU A 28 1.55 0.85 -11.78
CA GLU A 28 1.28 1.99 -12.65
C GLU A 28 -0.19 2.40 -12.61
N ASP A 29 -1.11 1.44 -12.78
CA ASP A 29 -2.56 1.65 -12.67
C ASP A 29 -2.97 2.28 -11.32
N LEU A 30 -2.37 1.83 -10.21
CA LEU A 30 -2.65 2.41 -8.89
C LEU A 30 -2.09 3.83 -8.75
N ILE A 31 -0.89 4.10 -9.27
CA ILE A 31 -0.29 5.44 -9.26
C ILE A 31 -1.15 6.41 -10.07
N GLU A 32 -1.55 6.02 -11.29
CA GLU A 32 -2.42 6.83 -12.14
C GLU A 32 -3.77 7.10 -11.45
N ARG A 33 -4.37 6.06 -10.85
CA ARG A 33 -5.61 6.19 -10.09
C ARG A 33 -5.49 7.19 -8.95
N ALA A 34 -4.44 7.06 -8.14
CA ALA A 34 -4.21 7.91 -6.99
C ALA A 34 -3.92 9.36 -7.37
N ARG A 35 -3.15 9.58 -8.45
CA ARG A 35 -2.86 10.93 -8.98
C ARG A 35 -4.11 11.61 -9.55
N ALA A 36 -4.99 10.85 -10.20
CA ALA A 36 -6.19 11.39 -10.83
C ALA A 36 -7.28 11.77 -9.81
N ASP A 37 -7.31 11.15 -8.64
CA ASP A 37 -8.35 11.37 -7.63
C ASP A 37 -7.78 11.20 -6.21
N SER A 38 -7.67 12.31 -5.47
CA SER A 38 -7.17 12.30 -4.09
C SER A 38 -8.04 11.48 -3.14
N ARG A 39 -9.35 11.36 -3.41
CA ARG A 39 -10.23 10.45 -2.64
C ARG A 39 -9.91 8.98 -2.94
N ALA A 40 -9.55 8.66 -4.18
CA ALA A 40 -9.08 7.32 -4.50
C ALA A 40 -7.75 7.02 -3.80
N ALA A 41 -6.83 7.99 -3.75
CA ALA A 41 -5.57 7.85 -3.01
C ALA A 41 -5.77 7.56 -1.51
N GLU A 42 -6.74 8.23 -0.88
CA GLU A 42 -7.12 8.01 0.53
C GLU A 42 -7.74 6.62 0.76
N LEU A 43 -8.52 6.12 -0.19
CA LEU A 43 -9.16 4.81 -0.12
C LEU A 43 -8.20 3.64 -0.39
N ILE A 44 -7.06 3.84 -1.06
CA ILE A 44 -6.14 2.74 -1.41
C ILE A 44 -5.42 2.22 -0.15
N LEU A 45 -5.61 0.93 0.14
CA LEU A 45 -4.70 0.11 0.94
C LEU A 45 -3.90 -0.77 -0.04
N ALA A 46 -2.67 -0.36 -0.35
CA ALA A 46 -1.85 -1.05 -1.34
C ALA A 46 -1.29 -2.37 -0.79
N GLY A 47 -1.55 -3.48 -1.46
CA GLY A 47 -1.12 -4.81 -1.02
C GLY A 47 -1.00 -5.82 -2.16
N GLY A 48 -0.53 -7.04 -1.86
CA GLY A 48 -0.30 -8.10 -2.86
C GLY A 48 1.13 -8.13 -3.40
N GLY A 49 2.11 -8.30 -2.51
CA GLY A 49 3.53 -8.37 -2.90
C GLY A 49 4.27 -7.03 -2.77
N LEU A 50 3.92 -6.23 -1.76
CA LEU A 50 4.57 -4.96 -1.48
C LEU A 50 6.10 -5.10 -1.27
N VAL A 51 6.87 -4.23 -1.90
CA VAL A 51 8.32 -4.07 -1.67
C VAL A 51 8.63 -2.60 -1.35
N PRO A 52 9.77 -2.29 -0.71
CA PRO A 52 10.19 -0.93 -0.38
C PRO A 52 10.02 0.11 -1.50
N GLU A 53 10.34 -0.26 -2.73
CA GLU A 53 10.31 0.63 -3.90
C GLU A 53 8.87 1.08 -4.22
N HIS A 54 7.89 0.19 -4.06
CA HIS A 54 6.48 0.52 -4.26
C HIS A 54 6.00 1.62 -3.31
N VAL A 55 6.50 1.62 -2.06
CA VAL A 55 6.10 2.62 -1.06
C VAL A 55 6.46 4.03 -1.52
N ALA A 56 7.68 4.22 -2.04
CA ALA A 56 8.13 5.53 -2.51
C ALA A 56 7.26 6.05 -3.67
N TRP A 57 6.96 5.19 -4.65
CA TRP A 57 6.16 5.58 -5.81
C TRP A 57 4.69 5.88 -5.44
N LEU A 58 4.08 5.01 -4.63
CA LEU A 58 2.70 5.17 -4.18
C LEU A 58 2.56 6.35 -3.21
N GLY A 59 3.56 6.58 -2.35
CA GLY A 59 3.62 7.71 -1.42
C GLY A 59 3.60 9.05 -2.16
N ARG A 60 4.42 9.19 -3.20
CA ARG A 60 4.39 10.37 -4.09
C ARG A 60 3.07 10.55 -4.83
N ALA A 61 2.32 9.48 -5.04
CA ALA A 61 0.99 9.52 -5.65
C ALA A 61 -0.14 9.83 -4.66
N GLY A 62 0.16 10.02 -3.37
CA GLY A 62 -0.83 10.35 -2.34
C GLY A 62 -1.34 9.17 -1.52
N VAL A 63 -0.93 7.93 -1.84
CA VAL A 63 -1.31 6.73 -1.07
C VAL A 63 -0.61 6.75 0.29
N ARG A 64 -1.33 6.35 1.35
CA ARG A 64 -0.80 6.38 2.73
C ARG A 64 -0.97 5.08 3.50
N ALA A 65 -1.65 4.08 2.92
CA ALA A 65 -1.93 2.81 3.58
C ALA A 65 -1.38 1.64 2.79
N TYR A 66 -0.75 0.71 3.50
CA TYR A 66 0.01 -0.39 2.93
C TYR A 66 -0.23 -1.68 3.71
N GLN A 67 -0.38 -2.80 3.00
CA GLN A 67 -0.52 -4.13 3.56
C GLN A 67 0.79 -4.91 3.38
N VAL A 68 1.37 -5.31 4.50
CA VAL A 68 2.50 -6.25 4.56
C VAL A 68 1.99 -7.64 4.93
N GLY A 69 2.71 -8.68 4.50
CA GLY A 69 2.36 -10.08 4.76
C GLY A 69 3.63 -10.93 4.93
N PRO A 70 4.12 -11.62 3.88
CA PRO A 70 5.38 -12.37 3.94
C PRO A 70 6.58 -11.54 4.45
N GLN A 71 6.62 -10.25 4.13
CA GLN A 71 7.75 -9.35 4.42
C GLN A 71 7.99 -9.11 5.91
N VAL A 72 7.02 -9.45 6.76
CA VAL A 72 7.14 -9.34 8.24
C VAL A 72 7.24 -10.71 8.91
N ARG A 73 7.62 -11.75 8.15
CA ARG A 73 7.82 -13.11 8.64
C ARG A 73 9.20 -13.61 8.25
N PRO A 74 9.93 -14.31 9.13
CA PRO A 74 11.22 -14.91 8.80
C PRO A 74 11.13 -15.79 7.54
N GLY A 75 12.04 -15.55 6.60
CA GLY A 75 12.09 -16.27 5.32
C GLY A 75 10.86 -16.08 4.42
N GLY A 76 9.96 -15.13 4.71
CA GLY A 76 8.74 -14.92 3.93
C GLY A 76 7.66 -15.98 4.15
N SER A 77 7.84 -16.88 5.12
CA SER A 77 6.93 -18.02 5.29
C SER A 77 5.69 -17.69 6.12
N PHE A 78 4.52 -18.11 5.66
CA PHE A 78 3.28 -18.05 6.45
C PHE A 78 3.24 -19.05 7.62
N SER A 79 4.11 -20.06 7.63
CA SER A 79 4.26 -20.96 8.79
C SER A 79 5.04 -20.31 9.94
N ALA A 80 5.83 -19.27 9.66
CA ALA A 80 6.54 -18.52 10.68
C ALA A 80 5.62 -17.46 11.28
N ALA A 81 5.78 -17.16 12.58
CA ALA A 81 5.06 -16.07 13.23
C ALA A 81 5.46 -14.71 12.64
N VAL A 82 4.62 -13.69 12.85
CA VAL A 82 5.00 -12.30 12.56
C VAL A 82 6.15 -11.91 13.49
N ASP A 83 7.20 -11.34 12.91
CA ASP A 83 8.36 -10.85 13.64
C ASP A 83 8.25 -9.34 13.88
N ALA A 84 8.23 -8.95 15.16
CA ALA A 84 8.07 -7.55 15.55
C ALA A 84 9.23 -6.66 15.08
N SER A 85 10.44 -7.20 14.92
CA SER A 85 11.60 -6.46 14.40
C SER A 85 11.45 -6.18 12.91
N LEU A 86 10.91 -7.12 12.14
CA LEU A 86 10.58 -6.89 10.73
C LEU A 86 9.45 -5.87 10.58
N VAL A 87 8.40 -5.94 11.41
CA VAL A 87 7.34 -4.92 11.46
C VAL A 87 7.93 -3.54 11.77
N ARG A 88 8.83 -3.45 12.75
CA ARG A 88 9.53 -2.20 13.10
C ARG A 88 10.32 -1.66 11.92
N GLY A 89 11.03 -2.52 11.17
CA GLY A 89 11.74 -2.12 9.95
C GLY A 89 10.82 -1.46 8.92
N TRP A 90 9.66 -2.07 8.67
CA TRP A 90 8.63 -1.48 7.81
C TRP A 90 8.09 -0.15 8.35
N ARG A 91 7.85 -0.03 9.66
CA ARG A 91 7.38 1.23 10.26
C ARG A 91 8.37 2.36 10.03
N ILE A 92 9.66 2.12 10.27
CA ILE A 92 10.74 3.10 10.04
C ILE A 92 10.75 3.56 8.58
N LEU A 93 10.68 2.60 7.64
CA LEU A 93 10.63 2.90 6.21
C LEU A 93 9.44 3.79 5.84
N LEU A 94 8.24 3.44 6.32
CA LEU A 94 7.01 4.17 6.03
C LEU A 94 7.03 5.58 6.64
N ASP A 95 7.59 5.73 7.85
CA ASP A 95 7.75 7.04 8.49
C ASP A 95 8.72 7.93 7.69
N ALA A 96 9.87 7.39 7.30
CA ALA A 96 10.85 8.11 6.48
C ALA A 96 10.26 8.58 5.14
N GLU A 97 9.44 7.74 4.48
CA GLU A 97 8.78 8.15 3.24
C GLU A 97 7.71 9.22 3.46
N ARG A 98 6.95 9.13 4.55
CA ARG A 98 5.96 10.16 4.91
C ARG A 98 6.61 11.53 5.09
N PHE A 99 7.78 11.59 5.72
CA PHE A 99 8.53 12.84 5.85
C PHE A 99 8.99 13.39 4.50
N ARG A 100 9.50 12.54 3.60
CA ARG A 100 9.92 12.95 2.24
C ARG A 100 8.78 13.49 1.39
N SER A 101 7.61 12.85 1.44
CA SER A 101 6.44 13.24 0.65
C SER A 101 5.73 14.51 1.16
N ALA A 102 6.12 15.04 2.33
CA ALA A 102 5.56 16.25 2.92
C ALA A 102 6.46 17.50 2.73
N SER A 103 7.65 17.32 2.15
CA SER A 103 8.61 18.38 1.83
C SER A 103 8.57 18.73 0.34
#